data_AF-A0AAD7H8W5-F1
#
_entry.id   AF-A0AAD7H8W5-F1
#
_cell.length_a   1.000
_cell.length_b   1.000
_cell.length_c   1.000
_cell.angle_alpha   90.00
_cell.angle_beta   90.00
_cell.angle_gamma   90.00
#
_symmetry.space_group_name_H-M   'P 1'
#
loop_
_entity.id
_entity.type
_entity.pdbx_description
1 polymer ?
#
loop_
_entity_poly.entity_id
_entity_poly.type
_entity_poly.pdbx_seq_one_letter_code
_entity_poly.pdbx_strand_id
1 'polypeptide(L)'
;MSDAPLPPYSPPPAVPSYSPEPAHDEQRVEHTPRAHSHPTGNYIKQCGHDAVVLAEQDPHAKFPTYGRNATINGFVTLEDRETVSDVVLKIKGKMDVIATGASLTTKLIDSSYTVWSSENSRTSICPSALPFTVALPTKFRDFDGMSFPLPPSYDVPGTTDSGVFFKTCYMLSVTITRTRSRKFQFLTKHKTIHIPFTYSPRTRPWRPIQPFSDFMSDIKTSPAEFRQVLAQMKPRPKSLVQPIDLHLFLPIVEIFGLGDTIPFHVQLTGPVASLREFVPNSDTALGKTTIAGSLVRQIVVELNGRKALRNIVIGDAKLCSRPPGAAADMREASLDWDGEVRSNANAMVGMFDAGCVRIQDFLVIELHPPNIQTTTEFTTLRHSHPIKLVTESWLDSSAHRDDPR
;
A
#
# COMPACT_ATOMS: atom_id res chain seq x y z
N MET A 1 15.44 20.60 61.39
CA MET A 1 15.55 20.31 59.94
C MET A 1 15.49 21.66 59.23
N SER A 2 16.55 22.02 58.52
CA SER A 2 16.75 23.34 57.93
C SER A 2 16.05 23.41 56.57
N ASP A 3 14.98 24.20 56.47
CA ASP A 3 14.36 24.60 55.20
C ASP A 3 15.27 25.61 54.50
N ALA A 4 16.25 25.11 53.75
CA ALA A 4 17.02 25.94 52.84
C ALA A 4 16.18 26.18 51.57
N PRO A 5 15.91 27.43 51.18
CA PRO A 5 15.17 27.72 49.96
C PRO A 5 15.94 27.22 48.74
N LEU A 6 15.22 26.54 47.83
CA LEU A 6 15.79 26.08 46.57
C LEU A 6 16.32 27.28 45.76
N PRO A 7 17.47 27.13 45.08
CA PRO A 7 18.01 28.19 44.25
C PRO A 7 17.00 28.59 43.15
N PRO A 8 16.87 29.89 42.86
CA PRO A 8 15.94 30.38 41.85
C PRO A 8 16.33 29.84 40.47
N TYR A 9 15.39 29.17 39.80
CA TYR A 9 15.58 28.75 38.41
C TYR A 9 15.56 29.96 37.49
N SER A 10 16.58 30.08 36.64
CA SER A 10 16.56 31.04 35.53
C SER A 10 15.49 30.63 34.51
N PRO A 11 14.70 31.56 33.95
CA PRO A 11 13.75 31.23 32.90
C PRO A 11 14.49 30.59 31.72
N PRO A 12 13.94 29.53 31.10
CA PRO A 12 14.57 28.91 29.95
C PRO A 12 14.73 29.93 28.82
N PRO A 13 15.81 29.86 28.03
CA PRO A 13 15.97 30.71 26.86
C PRO A 13 14.81 30.52 25.89
N ALA A 14 14.54 31.54 25.07
CA ALA A 14 13.52 31.47 24.03
C ALA A 14 13.80 30.26 23.12
N VAL A 15 12.76 29.48 22.85
CA VAL A 15 12.85 28.31 21.98
C VAL A 15 13.29 28.80 20.59
N PRO A 16 14.31 28.19 19.96
CA PRO A 16 14.73 28.59 18.63
C PRO A 16 13.56 28.59 17.65
N SER A 17 13.56 29.54 16.71
CA SER A 17 12.60 29.51 15.60
C SER A 17 13.02 28.39 14.64
N TYR A 18 12.35 27.25 14.72
CA TYR A 18 12.56 26.16 13.77
C TYR A 18 11.77 26.47 12.49
N SER A 19 12.50 26.66 11.39
CA SER A 19 11.92 26.66 10.05
C SER A 19 12.02 25.25 9.44
N PRO A 20 11.01 24.78 8.70
CA PRO A 20 11.12 23.54 7.93
C PRO A 20 12.15 23.65 6.79
N GLU A 21 12.43 24.86 6.32
CA GLU A 21 13.46 25.15 5.34
C GLU A 21 14.74 25.66 6.01
N PRO A 22 15.91 25.13 5.63
CA PRO A 22 17.18 25.60 6.18
C PRO A 22 17.34 27.10 5.92
N ALA A 23 17.90 27.81 6.90
CA ALA A 23 18.36 29.17 6.68
C ALA A 23 19.46 29.21 5.60
N HIS A 24 19.75 30.40 5.08
CA HIS A 24 20.74 30.61 4.01
C HIS A 24 22.17 30.12 4.37
N ASP A 25 22.47 29.96 5.66
CA ASP A 25 23.72 29.46 6.22
C ASP A 25 23.63 28.00 6.72
N GLU A 26 22.47 27.36 6.62
CA GLU A 26 22.25 25.98 7.04
C GLU A 26 22.32 25.01 5.86
N GLN A 27 23.00 23.89 6.05
CA GLN A 27 23.03 22.80 5.07
C GLN A 27 22.21 21.60 5.57
N ARG A 28 21.32 21.10 4.73
CA ARG A 28 20.52 19.92 5.04
C ARG A 28 21.37 18.66 4.82
N VAL A 29 21.74 17.97 5.90
CA VAL A 29 22.56 16.75 5.85
C VAL A 29 21.82 15.59 5.19
N GLU A 30 20.51 15.49 5.46
CA GLU A 30 19.65 14.46 4.88
C GLU A 30 18.25 15.05 4.66
N HIS A 31 17.74 14.93 3.44
CA HIS A 31 16.37 15.31 3.09
C HIS A 31 15.66 14.10 2.51
N THR A 32 14.59 13.65 3.13
CA THR A 32 13.64 12.76 2.45
C THR A 32 12.56 13.63 1.81
N PRO A 33 12.64 13.96 0.51
CA PRO A 33 11.65 14.80 -0.13
C PRO A 33 10.27 14.19 0.03
N ARG A 34 9.30 15.01 0.43
CA ARG A 34 7.89 14.64 0.45
C ARG A 34 7.34 14.96 -0.93
N ALA A 35 6.96 13.92 -1.67
CA ALA A 35 6.34 14.02 -3.00
C ALA A 35 5.11 14.92 -3.05
N HIS A 36 4.43 15.07 -1.92
CA HIS A 36 3.12 15.67 -1.83
C HIS A 36 3.15 16.81 -0.82
N SER A 37 2.68 17.98 -1.27
CA SER A 37 2.26 19.05 -0.38
C SER A 37 1.22 18.49 0.59
N HIS A 38 1.34 18.87 1.87
CA HIS A 38 0.29 18.56 2.84
C HIS A 38 -1.03 19.15 2.35
N PRO A 39 -2.13 18.38 2.32
CA PRO A 39 -3.41 18.93 1.93
C PRO A 39 -3.81 20.04 2.90
N THR A 40 -4.29 21.17 2.39
CA THR A 40 -4.70 22.34 3.19
C THR A 40 -6.20 22.63 3.09
N GLY A 41 -6.94 21.82 2.33
CA GLY A 41 -8.37 21.99 2.11
C GLY A 41 -9.24 21.50 3.28
N ASN A 42 -10.54 21.70 3.14
CA ASN A 42 -11.54 21.26 4.10
C ASN A 42 -12.55 20.33 3.43
N TYR A 43 -12.95 19.26 4.13
CA TYR A 43 -14.10 18.45 3.76
C TYR A 43 -15.29 18.82 4.65
N ILE A 44 -16.44 19.13 4.04
CA ILE A 44 -17.64 19.57 4.75
C ILE A 44 -18.77 18.57 4.52
N LYS A 45 -19.32 18.02 5.60
CA LYS A 45 -20.55 17.22 5.56
C LYS A 45 -21.66 17.94 6.30
N GLN A 46 -22.62 18.46 5.54
CA GLN A 46 -23.82 19.08 6.08
C GLN A 46 -24.97 18.07 6.22
N CYS A 47 -25.76 18.22 7.26
CA CYS A 47 -27.02 17.49 7.48
C CYS A 47 -28.02 18.49 8.06
N GLY A 48 -28.94 19.02 7.24
CA GLY A 48 -29.80 20.14 7.64
C GLY A 48 -28.98 21.34 8.11
N HIS A 49 -29.25 21.81 9.32
CA HIS A 49 -28.61 22.96 9.97
C HIS A 49 -27.30 22.65 10.72
N ASP A 50 -26.90 21.39 10.77
CA ASP A 50 -25.65 20.96 11.41
C ASP A 50 -24.63 20.60 10.35
N ALA A 51 -23.35 20.88 10.59
CA ALA A 51 -22.28 20.40 9.72
C ALA A 51 -21.07 19.92 10.50
N VAL A 52 -20.29 19.06 9.86
CA VAL A 52 -18.98 18.63 10.33
C VAL A 52 -17.96 19.07 9.29
N VAL A 53 -16.94 19.79 9.74
CA VAL A 53 -15.83 20.26 8.91
C VAL A 53 -14.57 19.53 9.35
N LEU A 54 -13.87 18.92 8.39
CA LEU A 54 -12.60 18.21 8.60
C LEU A 54 -11.50 18.96 7.85
N ALA A 55 -10.43 19.30 8.55
CA ALA A 55 -9.29 20.04 8.01
C ALA A 55 -8.28 19.11 7.33
N GLU A 56 -7.31 19.71 6.62
CA GLU A 56 -6.17 19.03 5.99
C GLU A 56 -6.61 17.96 4.97
N GLN A 57 -7.64 18.28 4.18
CA GLN A 57 -8.17 17.39 3.16
C GLN A 57 -7.79 17.87 1.76
N ASP A 58 -7.65 16.91 0.84
CA ASP A 58 -7.54 17.23 -0.59
C ASP A 58 -8.87 17.84 -1.05
N PRO A 59 -8.87 19.06 -1.63
CA PRO A 59 -10.08 19.72 -2.13
C PRO A 59 -10.89 18.90 -3.14
N HIS A 60 -10.27 17.94 -3.82
CA HIS A 60 -10.89 17.09 -4.83
C HIS A 60 -11.23 15.69 -4.32
N ALA A 61 -10.89 15.36 -3.08
CA ALA A 61 -11.16 14.03 -2.55
C ALA A 61 -12.66 13.84 -2.28
N LYS A 62 -13.21 12.76 -2.84
CA LYS A 62 -14.60 12.34 -2.58
C LYS A 62 -14.86 12.02 -1.10
N PHE A 63 -13.84 11.52 -0.41
CA PHE A 63 -13.89 11.18 1.00
C PHE A 63 -12.63 11.70 1.68
N PRO A 64 -12.71 12.08 2.98
CA PRO A 64 -11.52 12.40 3.76
C PRO A 64 -10.51 11.26 3.71
N THR A 65 -9.22 11.58 3.71
CA THR A 65 -8.14 10.60 3.64
C THR A 65 -7.17 10.78 4.80
N TYR A 66 -6.85 9.69 5.50
CA TYR A 66 -5.98 9.70 6.66
C TYR A 66 -4.88 8.64 6.53
N GLY A 67 -3.66 9.01 6.88
CA GLY A 67 -2.52 8.12 6.90
C GLY A 67 -2.30 7.42 8.23
N ARG A 68 -1.18 6.69 8.33
CA ARG A 68 -0.71 6.09 9.58
C ARG A 68 -0.41 7.19 10.60
N ASN A 69 -0.84 7.00 11.85
CA ASN A 69 -0.70 7.97 12.94
C ASN A 69 -1.37 9.32 12.66
N ALA A 70 -2.29 9.38 11.69
CA ALA A 70 -2.97 10.62 11.37
C ALA A 70 -3.89 11.05 12.52
N THR A 71 -4.07 12.37 12.62
CA THR A 71 -5.00 12.99 13.54
C THR A 71 -6.17 13.53 12.74
N ILE A 72 -7.39 13.24 13.20
CA ILE A 72 -8.61 13.79 12.64
C ILE A 72 -8.83 15.15 13.31
N ASN A 73 -8.57 16.22 12.58
CA ASN A 73 -8.76 17.60 12.99
C ASN A 73 -10.05 18.16 12.37
N GLY A 74 -10.91 18.79 13.18
CA GLY A 74 -12.14 19.36 12.66
C GLY A 74 -12.96 20.09 13.70
N PHE A 75 -14.18 20.46 13.31
CA PHE A 75 -15.18 21.01 14.22
C PHE A 75 -16.60 20.66 13.77
N VAL A 76 -17.51 20.63 14.75
CA VAL A 76 -18.95 20.46 14.52
C VAL A 76 -19.62 21.82 14.65
N THR A 77 -20.39 22.24 13.63
CA THR A 77 -21.20 23.45 13.67
C THR A 77 -22.65 23.11 13.99
N LEU A 78 -23.27 23.92 14.87
CA LEU A 78 -24.60 23.70 15.42
C LEU A 78 -25.42 24.99 15.39
N GLU A 79 -26.62 24.94 14.82
CA GLU A 79 -27.55 26.08 14.79
C GLU A 79 -28.47 26.10 16.03
N ASP A 80 -29.19 25.00 16.30
CA ASP A 80 -30.17 24.88 17.41
C ASP A 80 -29.52 24.54 18.77
N ARG A 81 -28.63 25.41 19.24
CA ARG A 81 -27.71 25.16 20.38
C ARG A 81 -28.37 24.93 21.73
N GLU A 82 -29.52 25.55 21.98
CA GLU A 82 -30.21 25.50 23.28
C GLU A 82 -30.80 24.13 23.59
N THR A 83 -31.08 23.36 22.54
CA THR A 83 -31.68 22.02 22.66
C THR A 83 -30.63 20.93 22.76
N VAL A 84 -29.37 21.21 22.44
CA VAL A 84 -28.30 20.20 22.43
C VAL A 84 -27.98 19.79 23.87
N SER A 85 -28.03 18.48 24.14
CA SER A 85 -27.60 17.89 25.41
C SER A 85 -26.19 17.31 25.31
N ASP A 86 -25.86 16.67 24.19
CA ASP A 86 -24.59 15.97 24.02
C ASP A 86 -24.15 15.97 22.56
N VAL A 87 -22.83 16.01 22.37
CA VAL A 87 -22.18 15.80 21.08
C VAL A 87 -21.09 14.76 21.27
N VAL A 88 -21.28 13.60 20.63
CA VAL A 88 -20.39 12.44 20.74
C VAL A 88 -19.80 12.11 19.37
N LEU A 89 -18.48 12.05 19.32
CA LEU A 89 -17.70 11.62 18.17
C LEU A 89 -17.37 10.13 18.32
N LYS A 90 -17.63 9.32 17.30
CA LYS A 90 -17.24 7.92 17.26
C LYS A 90 -16.42 7.62 16.01
N ILE A 91 -15.30 6.94 16.18
CA ILE A 91 -14.48 6.42 15.08
C ILE A 91 -14.65 4.92 15.06
N LYS A 92 -15.10 4.40 13.91
CA LYS A 92 -15.31 2.97 13.70
C LYS A 92 -14.49 2.48 12.53
N GLY A 93 -13.89 1.31 12.68
CA GLY A 93 -13.21 0.59 11.62
C GLY A 93 -13.63 -0.87 11.68
N LYS A 94 -13.89 -1.48 10.52
CA LYS A 94 -14.21 -2.91 10.45
C LYS A 94 -13.59 -3.56 9.23
N MET A 95 -13.33 -4.85 9.36
CA MET A 95 -12.82 -5.73 8.33
C MET A 95 -13.81 -6.88 8.16
N ASP A 96 -14.45 -6.95 6.99
CA ASP A 96 -15.37 -8.02 6.62
C ASP A 96 -14.65 -8.98 5.66
N VAL A 97 -14.65 -10.27 5.99
CA VAL A 97 -13.93 -11.32 5.25
C VAL A 97 -14.87 -12.48 4.99
N ILE A 98 -14.91 -12.98 3.75
CA ILE A 98 -15.65 -14.20 3.40
C ILE A 98 -14.71 -15.09 2.59
N ALA A 99 -14.56 -16.35 3.00
CA ALA A 99 -13.75 -17.33 2.30
C ALA A 99 -14.24 -18.75 2.62
N THR A 100 -14.24 -19.65 1.62
CA THR A 100 -14.60 -21.08 1.79
C THR A 100 -15.95 -21.32 2.49
N GLY A 101 -16.92 -20.42 2.27
CA GLY A 101 -18.25 -20.48 2.89
C GLY A 101 -18.31 -19.98 4.35
N ALA A 102 -17.19 -19.53 4.92
CA ALA A 102 -17.15 -18.86 6.22
C ALA A 102 -17.11 -17.34 6.05
N SER A 103 -17.68 -16.62 7.02
CA SER A 103 -17.67 -15.15 7.10
C SER A 103 -17.16 -14.71 8.47
N LEU A 104 -16.36 -13.64 8.50
CA LEU A 104 -15.80 -13.07 9.72
C LEU A 104 -15.79 -11.54 9.62
N THR A 105 -16.37 -10.87 10.62
CA THR A 105 -16.29 -9.41 10.78
C THR A 105 -15.42 -9.08 12.00
N THR A 106 -14.28 -8.44 11.77
CA THR A 106 -13.36 -7.99 12.82
C THR A 106 -13.54 -6.50 13.07
N LYS A 107 -13.70 -6.09 14.33
CA LYS A 107 -13.68 -4.67 14.72
C LYS A 107 -12.23 -4.19 14.77
N LEU A 108 -11.88 -3.24 13.91
CA LEU A 108 -10.54 -2.66 13.86
C LEU A 108 -10.43 -1.47 14.82
N ILE A 109 -11.47 -0.64 14.88
CA ILE A 109 -11.55 0.54 15.75
C ILE A 109 -12.99 0.67 16.26
N ASP A 110 -13.16 0.98 17.54
CA ASP A 110 -14.43 1.35 18.16
C ASP A 110 -14.17 2.35 19.30
N SER A 111 -13.83 3.58 18.92
CA SER A 111 -13.45 4.65 19.85
C SER A 111 -14.56 5.70 19.93
N SER A 112 -14.85 6.20 21.14
CA SER A 112 -15.92 7.18 21.41
C SER A 112 -15.38 8.30 22.27
N TYR A 113 -15.70 9.55 21.89
CA TYR A 113 -15.23 10.76 22.54
C TYR A 113 -16.40 11.72 22.72
N THR A 114 -16.62 12.18 23.94
CA THR A 114 -17.60 13.24 24.22
C THR A 114 -16.96 14.58 23.90
N VAL A 115 -17.42 15.24 22.84
CA VAL A 115 -16.92 16.57 22.43
C VAL A 115 -17.55 17.66 23.30
N TRP A 116 -18.82 17.50 23.63
CA TRP A 116 -19.55 18.38 24.54
C TRP A 116 -20.67 17.61 25.23
N SER A 117 -20.96 17.98 26.49
CA SER A 117 -22.11 17.47 27.25
C SER A 117 -22.60 18.55 28.20
N SER A 118 -23.92 18.73 28.28
CA SER A 118 -24.55 19.76 29.12
C SER A 118 -24.27 19.53 30.60
N GLU A 119 -24.21 18.26 31.04
CA GLU A 119 -23.95 17.87 32.43
C GLU A 119 -22.57 18.30 32.93
N ASN A 120 -21.57 18.29 32.06
CA ASN A 120 -20.18 18.60 32.39
C ASN A 120 -19.79 20.06 32.08
N SER A 121 -20.71 20.84 31.52
CA SER A 121 -20.43 22.19 31.05
C SER A 121 -20.84 23.26 32.07
N ARG A 122 -20.01 24.29 32.24
CA ARG A 122 -20.33 25.45 33.09
C ARG A 122 -21.41 26.35 32.49
N THR A 123 -21.62 26.26 31.18
CA THR A 123 -22.55 27.07 30.41
C THR A 123 -23.76 26.24 30.02
N SER A 124 -24.97 26.79 30.22
CA SER A 124 -26.22 26.08 29.90
C SER A 124 -26.51 25.93 28.41
N ILE A 125 -25.72 26.55 27.52
CA ILE A 125 -25.93 26.56 26.07
C ILE A 125 -24.69 26.00 25.39
N CYS A 126 -24.89 25.11 24.42
CA CYS A 126 -23.82 24.57 23.60
C CYS A 126 -23.13 25.67 22.74
N PRO A 127 -21.80 25.67 22.61
CA PRO A 127 -21.11 26.49 21.62
C PRO A 127 -21.62 26.25 20.19
N SER A 128 -21.53 27.26 19.32
CA SER A 128 -21.93 27.16 17.91
C SER A 128 -20.95 26.35 17.06
N ALA A 129 -19.69 26.29 17.49
CA ALA A 129 -18.65 25.48 16.90
C ALA A 129 -17.92 24.71 18.00
N LEU A 130 -17.80 23.40 17.81
CA LEU A 130 -17.14 22.49 18.74
C LEU A 130 -15.90 21.88 18.07
N PRO A 131 -14.69 22.41 18.33
CA PRO A 131 -13.47 21.85 17.79
C PRO A 131 -13.17 20.47 18.39
N PHE A 132 -12.57 19.60 17.59
CA PHE A 132 -12.09 18.31 18.05
C PHE A 132 -10.81 17.90 17.31
N THR A 133 -9.99 17.13 18.02
CA THR A 133 -8.73 16.56 17.55
C THR A 133 -8.62 15.16 18.11
N VAL A 134 -8.56 14.15 17.24
CA VAL A 134 -8.49 12.75 17.65
C VAL A 134 -7.44 11.99 16.86
N ALA A 135 -6.48 11.37 17.55
CA ALA A 135 -5.49 10.50 16.93
C ALA A 135 -6.11 9.15 16.55
N LEU A 136 -5.83 8.67 15.34
CA LEU A 136 -6.18 7.31 14.95
C LEU A 136 -5.28 6.30 15.68
N PRO A 137 -5.84 5.20 16.20
CA PRO A 137 -5.02 4.10 16.71
C PRO A 137 -4.17 3.51 15.59
N THR A 138 -3.03 2.93 15.94
CA THR A 138 -2.08 2.41 14.95
C THR A 138 -2.22 0.91 14.72
N LYS A 139 -2.85 0.24 15.69
CA LYS A 139 -3.01 -1.21 15.76
C LYS A 139 -4.41 -1.56 16.23
N PHE A 140 -4.83 -2.78 15.92
CA PHE A 140 -6.00 -3.43 16.51
C PHE A 140 -5.58 -4.76 17.14
N ARG A 141 -6.50 -5.40 17.87
CA ARG A 141 -6.34 -6.77 18.36
C ARG A 141 -7.34 -7.65 17.65
N ASP A 142 -6.89 -8.79 17.15
CA ASP A 142 -7.77 -9.79 16.56
C ASP A 142 -8.50 -10.62 17.64
N PHE A 143 -9.19 -11.68 17.22
CA PHE A 143 -9.93 -12.58 18.11
C PHE A 143 -9.02 -13.37 19.06
N ASP A 144 -7.77 -13.63 18.65
CA ASP A 144 -6.77 -14.32 19.45
C ASP A 144 -5.99 -13.35 20.37
N GLY A 145 -6.34 -12.06 20.35
CA GLY A 145 -5.73 -11.01 21.14
C GLY A 145 -4.37 -10.52 20.60
N MET A 146 -3.96 -11.00 19.44
CA MET A 146 -2.73 -10.64 18.74
C MET A 146 -2.85 -9.25 18.14
N SER A 147 -1.78 -8.47 18.22
CA SER A 147 -1.79 -7.07 17.79
C SER A 147 -1.25 -6.89 16.38
N PHE A 148 -2.10 -6.37 15.49
CA PHE A 148 -1.78 -6.10 14.10
C PHE A 148 -1.88 -4.60 13.77
N PRO A 149 -1.10 -4.07 12.81
CA PRO A 149 -1.32 -2.74 12.27
C PRO A 149 -2.74 -2.61 11.68
N LEU A 150 -3.31 -1.41 11.71
CA LEU A 150 -4.54 -1.16 10.97
C LEU A 150 -4.34 -1.41 9.46
N PRO A 151 -5.18 -2.24 8.81
CA PRO A 151 -5.12 -2.43 7.37
C PRO A 151 -5.59 -1.18 6.60
N PRO A 152 -5.08 -0.91 5.40
CA PRO A 152 -5.61 0.16 4.54
C PRO A 152 -7.09 -0.06 4.22
N SER A 153 -7.81 1.01 3.89
CA SER A 153 -9.11 0.91 3.22
C SER A 153 -8.93 0.17 1.90
N TYR A 154 -9.54 -1.00 1.77
CA TYR A 154 -9.37 -1.86 0.60
C TYR A 154 -10.63 -2.70 0.38
N ASP A 155 -11.02 -2.87 -0.89
CA ASP A 155 -12.21 -3.60 -1.29
C ASP A 155 -11.82 -4.59 -2.40
N VAL A 156 -11.92 -5.87 -2.08
CA VAL A 156 -11.72 -6.98 -3.01
C VAL A 156 -13.10 -7.59 -3.24
N PRO A 157 -13.77 -7.23 -4.35
CA PRO A 157 -15.11 -7.73 -4.62
C PRO A 157 -15.05 -9.24 -4.79
N GLY A 158 -16.01 -9.97 -4.22
CA GLY A 158 -16.09 -11.41 -4.36
C GLY A 158 -16.31 -11.77 -5.83
N THR A 159 -15.44 -12.61 -6.40
CA THR A 159 -15.69 -13.22 -7.71
C THR A 159 -16.24 -14.62 -7.51
N THR A 160 -17.12 -15.04 -8.42
CA THR A 160 -17.74 -16.37 -8.42
C THR A 160 -16.69 -17.48 -8.31
N ASP A 161 -15.52 -17.28 -8.93
CA ASP A 161 -14.52 -18.34 -9.10
C ASP A 161 -13.58 -18.53 -7.91
N SER A 162 -13.35 -17.48 -7.10
CA SER A 162 -12.40 -17.56 -5.97
C SER A 162 -13.07 -17.78 -4.63
N GLY A 163 -14.34 -17.38 -4.48
CA GLY A 163 -15.04 -17.41 -3.21
C GLY A 163 -14.39 -16.57 -2.10
N VAL A 164 -13.42 -15.69 -2.44
CA VAL A 164 -12.72 -14.80 -1.52
C VAL A 164 -13.25 -13.38 -1.69
N PHE A 165 -13.83 -12.84 -0.62
CA PHE A 165 -14.24 -11.45 -0.48
C PHE A 165 -13.55 -10.85 0.75
N PHE A 166 -13.07 -9.62 0.58
CA PHE A 166 -12.37 -8.90 1.64
C PHE A 166 -12.67 -7.42 1.54
N LYS A 167 -13.09 -6.79 2.64
CA LYS A 167 -13.36 -5.37 2.70
C LYS A 167 -12.96 -4.77 4.03
N THR A 168 -12.14 -3.73 3.98
CA THR A 168 -11.81 -2.88 5.11
C THR A 168 -12.40 -1.50 4.92
N CYS A 169 -13.19 -1.02 5.89
CA CYS A 169 -13.78 0.32 5.84
C CYS A 169 -13.73 1.02 7.19
N TYR A 170 -13.66 2.36 7.12
CA TYR A 170 -13.60 3.23 8.28
C TYR A 170 -14.62 4.36 8.17
N MET A 171 -15.13 4.79 9.33
CA MET A 171 -16.21 5.77 9.43
C MET A 171 -16.07 6.63 10.68
N LEU A 172 -16.19 7.94 10.48
CA LEU A 172 -16.42 8.92 11.53
C LEU A 172 -17.94 9.10 11.70
N SER A 173 -18.42 9.08 12.93
CA SER A 173 -19.84 9.32 13.26
C SER A 173 -19.92 10.43 14.30
N VAL A 174 -20.65 11.49 13.99
CA VAL A 174 -20.95 12.57 14.95
C VAL A 174 -22.41 12.45 15.34
N THR A 175 -22.69 12.08 16.58
CA THR A 175 -24.04 12.00 17.14
C THR A 175 -24.31 13.24 17.98
N ILE A 176 -25.34 13.99 17.59
CA ILE A 176 -25.86 15.17 18.28
C ILE A 176 -27.18 14.75 18.94
N THR A 177 -27.23 14.82 20.26
CA THR A 177 -28.44 14.55 21.04
C THR A 177 -29.08 15.88 21.43
N ARG A 178 -30.39 15.98 21.21
CA ARG A 178 -31.19 17.17 21.56
C ARG A 178 -32.34 16.82 22.49
N THR A 179 -32.56 17.60 23.53
CA THR A 179 -33.68 17.47 24.46
C THR A 179 -34.82 18.40 24.04
N ARG A 180 -36.03 17.86 23.85
CA ARG A 180 -37.18 18.63 23.33
C ARG A 180 -37.72 19.67 24.31
N SER A 181 -37.50 19.51 25.61
CA SER A 181 -37.94 20.45 26.66
C SER A 181 -37.20 20.21 27.96
N ARG A 182 -36.81 21.29 28.68
CA ARG A 182 -36.26 21.21 30.05
C ARG A 182 -37.21 20.50 31.02
N LYS A 183 -38.53 20.53 30.78
CA LYS A 183 -39.55 19.90 31.64
C LYS A 183 -39.78 18.41 31.34
N PHE A 184 -39.39 17.94 30.16
CA PHE A 184 -39.57 16.54 29.74
C PHE A 184 -38.25 15.99 29.18
N GLN A 185 -37.27 15.81 30.06
CA GLN A 185 -35.93 15.30 29.72
C GLN A 185 -35.94 13.90 29.09
N PHE A 186 -37.06 13.17 29.20
CA PHE A 186 -37.20 11.80 28.70
C PHE A 186 -37.36 11.70 27.17
N LEU A 187 -37.64 12.79 26.44
CA LEU A 187 -37.81 12.75 24.99
C LEU A 187 -36.60 13.38 24.28
N THR A 188 -35.57 12.57 24.05
CA THR A 188 -34.36 12.94 23.30
C THR A 188 -34.51 12.63 21.81
N LYS A 189 -34.00 13.53 20.97
CA LYS A 189 -33.85 13.32 19.53
C LYS A 189 -32.37 13.17 19.22
N HIS A 190 -32.00 12.04 18.61
CA HIS A 190 -30.63 11.79 18.17
C HIS A 190 -30.53 12.04 16.67
N LYS A 191 -29.46 12.72 16.27
CA LYS A 191 -29.10 12.93 14.87
C LYS A 191 -27.65 12.53 14.69
N THR A 192 -27.38 11.63 13.76
CA THR A 192 -26.02 11.14 13.51
C THR A 192 -25.59 11.48 12.09
N ILE A 193 -24.43 12.12 11.96
CA ILE A 193 -23.77 12.41 10.69
C ILE A 193 -22.68 11.36 10.50
N HIS A 194 -22.80 10.55 9.45
CA HIS A 194 -21.82 9.53 9.09
C HIS A 194 -20.92 10.02 7.95
N ILE A 195 -19.61 9.92 8.15
CA ILE A 195 -18.58 10.33 7.19
C ILE A 195 -17.63 9.14 6.99
N PRO A 196 -17.80 8.37 5.90
CA PRO A 196 -16.80 7.37 5.54
C PRO A 196 -15.48 8.07 5.19
N PHE A 197 -14.36 7.46 5.51
CA PHE A 197 -13.04 7.97 5.15
C PHE A 197 -12.11 6.87 4.64
N THR A 198 -11.12 7.27 3.86
CA THR A 198 -10.08 6.39 3.32
C THR A 198 -8.89 6.38 4.26
N TYR A 199 -8.57 5.23 4.84
CA TYR A 199 -7.32 5.05 5.58
C TYR A 199 -6.24 4.53 4.62
N SER A 200 -5.25 5.37 4.32
CA SER A 200 -4.16 5.07 3.38
C SER A 200 -2.80 5.23 4.09
N PRO A 201 -2.38 4.22 4.87
CA PRO A 201 -1.12 4.26 5.59
C PRO A 201 0.06 4.27 4.60
N ARG A 202 0.79 5.38 4.59
CA ARG A 202 1.93 5.57 3.70
C ARG A 202 3.10 4.67 4.10
N THR A 203 3.70 4.05 3.10
CA THR A 203 4.93 3.28 3.17
C THR A 203 5.81 3.62 1.98
N ARG A 204 7.12 3.52 2.15
CA ARG A 204 8.13 3.87 1.13
C ARG A 204 9.29 2.87 1.14
N PRO A 205 10.02 2.70 0.04
CA PRO A 205 11.29 1.99 0.03
C PRO A 205 12.27 2.69 0.98
N TRP A 206 13.25 1.95 1.50
CA TRP A 206 14.29 2.54 2.35
C TRP A 206 15.47 3.10 1.54
N ARG A 207 15.51 2.80 0.24
CA ARG A 207 16.52 3.30 -0.71
C ARG A 207 15.90 3.44 -2.12
N PRO A 208 16.46 4.31 -2.98
CA PRO A 208 16.04 4.42 -4.38
C PRO A 208 16.31 3.14 -5.16
N ILE A 209 15.56 2.99 -6.26
CA ILE A 209 16.01 2.16 -7.39
C ILE A 209 17.10 2.96 -8.09
N GLN A 210 18.30 2.41 -8.22
CA GLN A 210 19.36 3.05 -8.99
C GLN A 210 18.91 3.18 -10.46
N PRO A 211 19.10 4.33 -11.11
CA PRO A 211 18.79 4.45 -12.52
C PRO A 211 19.74 3.54 -13.32
N PHE A 212 19.17 2.69 -14.17
CA PHE A 212 19.95 1.77 -15.01
C PHE A 212 19.96 2.27 -16.45
N SER A 213 21.14 2.26 -17.06
CA SER A 213 21.29 2.66 -18.48
C SER A 213 21.31 1.44 -19.40
N ASP A 214 21.95 0.36 -18.95
CA ASP A 214 21.96 -0.95 -19.58
C ASP A 214 22.11 -2.03 -18.50
N PHE A 215 21.05 -2.81 -18.29
CA PHE A 215 20.92 -3.71 -17.15
C PHE A 215 22.10 -4.68 -17.02
N MET A 216 22.58 -5.24 -18.14
CA MET A 216 23.70 -6.20 -18.14
C MET A 216 25.06 -5.55 -17.88
N SER A 217 25.27 -4.33 -18.36
CA SER A 217 26.47 -3.56 -18.02
C SER A 217 26.47 -3.21 -16.53
N ASP A 218 25.31 -2.85 -15.98
CA ASP A 218 25.15 -2.48 -14.58
C ASP A 218 25.34 -3.70 -13.64
N ILE A 219 24.85 -4.90 -14.01
CA ILE A 219 25.15 -6.13 -13.26
C ILE A 219 26.66 -6.38 -13.18
N LYS A 220 27.39 -6.15 -14.27
CA LYS A 220 28.83 -6.42 -14.32
C LYS A 220 29.65 -5.40 -13.52
N THR A 221 29.27 -4.13 -13.57
CA THR A 221 29.98 -3.05 -12.87
C THR A 221 29.62 -3.01 -11.38
N SER A 222 28.39 -3.37 -11.03
CA SER A 222 27.84 -3.24 -9.68
C SER A 222 27.02 -4.47 -9.26
N PRO A 223 27.59 -5.69 -9.25
CA PRO A 223 26.84 -6.92 -8.97
C PRO A 223 26.19 -6.94 -7.58
N ALA A 224 26.76 -6.19 -6.62
CA ALA A 224 26.19 -6.03 -5.27
C ALA A 224 24.83 -5.30 -5.26
N GLU A 225 24.49 -4.57 -6.33
CA GLU A 225 23.19 -3.90 -6.48
C GLU A 225 22.10 -4.82 -7.04
N PHE A 226 22.43 -6.07 -7.36
CA PHE A 226 21.51 -7.03 -7.95
C PHE A 226 21.42 -8.31 -7.12
N ARG A 227 20.24 -8.92 -7.17
CA ARG A 227 20.00 -10.27 -6.71
C ARG A 227 19.78 -11.18 -7.91
N GLN A 228 20.44 -12.32 -7.91
CA GLN A 228 20.17 -13.41 -8.84
C GLN A 228 19.29 -14.47 -8.16
N VAL A 229 18.25 -14.90 -8.86
CA VAL A 229 17.35 -15.97 -8.45
C VAL A 229 17.38 -17.06 -9.51
N LEU A 230 17.50 -18.31 -9.08
CA LEU A 230 17.60 -19.47 -9.96
C LEU A 230 16.32 -20.29 -9.93
N ALA A 231 15.87 -20.69 -11.11
CA ALA A 231 14.85 -21.71 -11.31
C ALA A 231 15.29 -22.64 -12.45
N GLN A 232 14.68 -23.82 -12.56
CA GLN A 232 15.04 -24.77 -13.61
C GLN A 232 13.80 -25.35 -14.26
N MET A 233 13.73 -25.27 -15.59
CA MET A 233 12.72 -25.96 -16.39
C MET A 233 13.18 -27.39 -16.62
N LYS A 234 12.49 -28.33 -15.97
CA LYS A 234 12.81 -29.74 -16.09
C LYS A 234 12.16 -30.33 -17.35
N PRO A 235 12.89 -31.16 -18.10
CA PRO A 235 12.31 -31.93 -19.18
C PRO A 235 11.30 -32.94 -18.63
N ARG A 236 10.33 -33.34 -19.45
CA ARG A 236 9.36 -34.38 -19.12
C ARG A 236 10.05 -35.75 -19.06
N PRO A 237 9.48 -36.73 -18.34
CA PRO A 237 10.01 -38.09 -18.36
C PRO A 237 10.11 -38.62 -19.80
N LYS A 238 11.24 -39.24 -20.16
CA LYS A 238 11.57 -39.81 -21.48
C LYS A 238 11.93 -38.81 -22.59
N SER A 239 11.94 -37.52 -22.28
CA SER A 239 12.48 -36.50 -23.17
C SER A 239 13.99 -36.70 -23.39
N LEU A 240 14.48 -36.35 -24.58
CA LEU A 240 15.90 -36.42 -24.94
C LEU A 240 16.65 -35.11 -24.67
N VAL A 241 15.93 -34.04 -24.35
CA VAL A 241 16.51 -32.73 -24.05
C VAL A 241 16.90 -32.62 -22.58
N GLN A 242 17.85 -31.73 -22.31
CA GLN A 242 18.38 -31.47 -20.98
C GLN A 242 17.67 -30.28 -20.32
N PRO A 243 17.73 -30.14 -18.98
CA PRO A 243 17.16 -29.00 -18.28
C PRO A 243 17.67 -27.65 -18.79
N ILE A 244 16.83 -26.63 -18.65
CA ILE A 244 17.16 -25.23 -18.92
C ILE A 244 17.12 -24.49 -17.59
N ASP A 245 18.19 -23.79 -17.25
CA ASP A 245 18.26 -22.95 -16.07
C ASP A 245 17.74 -21.55 -16.41
N LEU A 246 16.92 -20.99 -15.52
CA LEU A 246 16.38 -19.65 -15.58
C LEU A 246 17.03 -18.83 -14.48
N HIS A 247 17.71 -17.77 -14.87
CA HIS A 247 18.36 -16.81 -14.01
C HIS A 247 17.57 -15.50 -14.08
N LEU A 248 16.93 -15.12 -12.97
CA LEU A 248 16.23 -13.84 -12.83
C LEU A 248 17.10 -12.89 -12.02
N PHE A 249 17.43 -11.74 -12.61
CA PHE A 249 18.18 -10.69 -11.96
C PHE A 249 17.26 -9.51 -11.64
N LEU A 250 17.33 -9.02 -10.40
CA LEU A 250 16.49 -7.95 -9.87
C LEU A 250 17.31 -6.96 -9.05
N PRO A 251 16.90 -5.69 -8.94
CA PRO A 251 17.47 -4.78 -7.96
C PRO A 251 17.37 -5.37 -6.55
N ILE A 252 18.46 -5.33 -5.79
CA ILE A 252 18.51 -5.92 -4.44
C ILE A 252 17.58 -5.22 -3.43
N VAL A 253 16.99 -4.08 -3.79
CA VAL A 253 16.06 -3.33 -2.93
C VAL A 253 14.79 -4.13 -2.63
N GLU A 254 14.29 -4.86 -3.63
CA GLU A 254 13.06 -5.69 -3.63
C GLU A 254 11.79 -5.03 -3.07
N ILE A 255 11.84 -3.72 -2.81
CA ILE A 255 10.78 -2.90 -2.26
C ILE A 255 10.56 -1.75 -3.23
N PHE A 256 9.39 -1.71 -3.84
CA PHE A 256 9.08 -0.80 -4.94
C PHE A 256 7.79 -0.03 -4.63
N GLY A 257 7.73 1.25 -4.96
CA GLY A 257 6.50 2.01 -4.95
C GLY A 257 5.48 1.45 -5.94
N LEU A 258 4.17 1.59 -5.65
CA LEU A 258 3.10 1.16 -6.56
C LEU A 258 3.20 1.80 -7.95
N GLY A 259 3.75 3.02 -8.03
CA GLY A 259 3.97 3.74 -9.28
C GLY A 259 5.30 3.43 -9.98
N ASP A 260 6.21 2.69 -9.33
CA ASP A 260 7.55 2.44 -9.87
C ASP A 260 7.50 1.46 -11.04
N THR A 261 8.36 1.70 -12.03
CA THR A 261 8.74 0.66 -12.98
C THR A 261 9.81 -0.21 -12.32
N ILE A 262 9.58 -1.52 -12.30
CA ILE A 262 10.49 -2.53 -11.76
C ILE A 262 11.28 -3.12 -12.92
N PRO A 263 12.57 -2.77 -13.07
CA PRO A 263 13.43 -3.38 -14.08
C PRO A 263 13.89 -4.75 -13.60
N PHE A 264 14.06 -5.68 -14.53
CA PHE A 264 14.60 -7.00 -14.29
C PHE A 264 15.24 -7.57 -15.56
N HIS A 265 16.05 -8.60 -15.40
CA HIS A 265 16.63 -9.33 -16.53
C HIS A 265 16.40 -10.82 -16.35
N VAL A 266 16.09 -11.51 -17.44
CA VAL A 266 15.96 -12.96 -17.46
C VAL A 266 16.98 -13.52 -18.43
N GLN A 267 17.77 -14.46 -17.94
CA GLN A 267 18.69 -15.24 -18.75
C GLN A 267 18.31 -16.71 -18.66
N LEU A 268 18.15 -17.36 -19.81
CA LEU A 268 18.04 -18.81 -19.89
C LEU A 268 19.39 -19.38 -20.28
N THR A 269 19.88 -20.37 -19.55
CA THR A 269 21.13 -21.06 -19.86
C THR A 269 20.90 -22.56 -19.97
N GLY A 270 21.70 -23.23 -20.78
CA GLY A 270 21.64 -24.68 -20.94
C GLY A 270 22.14 -25.15 -22.29
N PRO A 271 21.98 -26.45 -22.58
CA PRO A 271 22.45 -27.02 -23.83
C PRO A 271 21.76 -26.41 -25.04
N VAL A 272 22.54 -26.16 -26.10
CA VAL A 272 22.05 -25.53 -27.35
C VAL A 272 20.84 -26.29 -27.93
N ALA A 273 20.84 -27.62 -27.84
CA ALA A 273 19.72 -28.45 -28.29
C ALA A 273 18.41 -28.15 -27.54
N SER A 274 18.47 -27.92 -26.23
CA SER A 274 17.31 -27.56 -25.41
C SER A 274 16.85 -26.12 -25.68
N LEU A 275 17.78 -25.17 -25.77
CA LEU A 275 17.44 -23.75 -25.95
C LEU A 275 16.90 -23.42 -27.34
N ARG A 276 17.32 -24.16 -28.38
CA ARG A 276 16.81 -23.99 -29.75
C ARG A 276 15.30 -24.17 -29.84
N GLU A 277 14.72 -24.99 -28.99
CA GLU A 277 13.27 -25.19 -28.91
C GLU A 277 12.51 -23.92 -28.48
N PHE A 278 13.20 -22.94 -27.89
CA PHE A 278 12.62 -21.70 -27.35
C PHE A 278 12.90 -20.48 -28.23
N VAL A 279 13.69 -20.63 -29.31
CA VAL A 279 13.98 -19.57 -30.28
C VAL A 279 12.83 -19.51 -31.30
N PRO A 280 12.23 -18.33 -31.56
CA PRO A 280 11.17 -18.21 -32.55
C PRO A 280 11.67 -18.58 -33.95
N ASN A 281 11.04 -19.55 -34.60
CA ASN A 281 11.25 -19.79 -36.02
C ASN A 281 10.55 -18.69 -36.82
N SER A 282 11.25 -18.06 -37.76
CA SER A 282 10.76 -16.95 -38.59
C SER A 282 9.45 -17.23 -39.34
N ASP A 283 9.13 -18.51 -39.57
CA ASP A 283 8.06 -18.94 -40.46
C ASP A 283 6.68 -19.05 -39.79
N THR A 284 6.62 -18.97 -38.45
CA THR A 284 5.34 -19.01 -37.71
C THR A 284 4.87 -17.61 -37.33
N ALA A 285 4.10 -16.99 -38.22
CA ALA A 285 3.57 -15.62 -38.08
C ALA A 285 2.55 -15.39 -36.93
N LEU A 286 2.18 -16.42 -36.17
CA LEU A 286 1.45 -16.31 -34.89
C LEU A 286 2.38 -16.64 -33.71
N GLY A 287 3.43 -15.83 -33.55
CA GLY A 287 4.43 -16.02 -32.49
C GLY A 287 3.83 -15.80 -31.10
N LYS A 288 3.42 -16.89 -30.44
CA LYS A 288 3.12 -16.87 -29.00
C LYS A 288 4.43 -16.60 -28.26
N THR A 289 4.45 -15.61 -27.37
CA THR A 289 5.64 -15.28 -26.58
C THR A 289 6.03 -16.47 -25.70
N THR A 290 7.24 -16.97 -25.90
CA THR A 290 7.79 -18.10 -25.16
C THR A 290 8.00 -17.76 -23.68
N ILE A 291 8.37 -16.52 -23.39
CA ILE A 291 8.56 -16.00 -22.05
C ILE A 291 7.52 -14.89 -21.78
N ALA A 292 6.95 -14.92 -20.58
CA ALA A 292 6.03 -13.90 -20.09
C ALA A 292 6.42 -13.49 -18.67
N GLY A 293 6.22 -12.21 -18.35
CA GLY A 293 6.38 -11.68 -17.00
C GLY A 293 5.11 -10.98 -16.56
N SER A 294 4.77 -11.09 -15.29
CA SER A 294 3.64 -10.36 -14.71
C SER A 294 3.89 -10.05 -13.25
N LEU A 295 3.22 -9.03 -12.75
CA LEU A 295 3.14 -8.69 -11.34
C LEU A 295 1.82 -9.24 -10.79
N VAL A 296 1.91 -10.13 -9.80
CA VAL A 296 0.76 -10.85 -9.24
C VAL A 296 0.60 -10.50 -7.77
N ARG A 297 -0.59 -10.03 -7.41
CA ARG A 297 -1.04 -9.87 -6.04
C ARG A 297 -1.72 -11.13 -5.56
N GLN A 298 -1.25 -11.68 -4.46
CA GLN A 298 -1.85 -12.79 -3.77
C GLN A 298 -2.56 -12.30 -2.51
N ILE A 299 -3.84 -12.63 -2.40
CA ILE A 299 -4.66 -12.40 -1.23
C ILE A 299 -4.86 -13.75 -0.56
N VAL A 300 -4.29 -13.89 0.63
CA VAL A 300 -4.40 -15.07 1.48
C VAL A 300 -5.39 -14.75 2.58
N VAL A 301 -6.41 -15.59 2.72
CA VAL A 301 -7.39 -15.52 3.79
C VAL A 301 -7.36 -16.82 4.58
N GLU A 302 -7.30 -16.74 5.90
CA GLU A 302 -7.33 -17.90 6.78
C GLU A 302 -8.45 -17.76 7.81
N LEU A 303 -9.49 -18.61 7.71
CA LEU A 303 -10.64 -18.61 8.60
C LEU A 303 -10.82 -20.02 9.18
N ASN A 304 -10.84 -20.14 10.51
CA ASN A 304 -11.03 -21.42 11.22
C ASN A 304 -10.05 -22.52 10.75
N GLY A 305 -8.77 -22.18 10.55
CA GLY A 305 -7.73 -23.06 10.04
C GLY A 305 -7.86 -23.45 8.56
N ARG A 306 -8.86 -22.90 7.84
CA ARG A 306 -9.00 -23.08 6.39
C ARG A 306 -8.40 -21.90 5.67
N LYS A 307 -7.47 -22.20 4.76
CA LYS A 307 -6.78 -21.22 3.94
C LYS A 307 -7.43 -21.13 2.56
N ALA A 308 -7.79 -19.93 2.14
CA ALA A 308 -8.21 -19.59 0.80
C ALA A 308 -7.19 -18.62 0.18
N LEU A 309 -7.04 -18.71 -1.14
CA LEU A 309 -6.05 -17.94 -1.87
C LEU A 309 -6.64 -17.42 -3.16
N ARG A 310 -6.41 -16.14 -3.43
CA ARG A 310 -6.80 -15.48 -4.67
C ARG A 310 -5.60 -14.75 -5.25
N ASN A 311 -5.27 -15.05 -6.50
CA ASN A 311 -4.25 -14.34 -7.25
C ASN A 311 -4.93 -13.35 -8.21
N ILE A 312 -4.37 -12.15 -8.31
CA ILE A 312 -4.83 -11.08 -9.21
C ILE A 312 -3.60 -10.56 -9.96
N VAL A 313 -3.63 -10.58 -11.29
CA VAL A 313 -2.59 -9.91 -12.09
C VAL A 313 -2.81 -8.41 -11.95
N ILE A 314 -1.80 -7.73 -11.41
CA ILE A 314 -1.81 -6.28 -11.17
C ILE A 314 -0.79 -5.56 -12.05
N GLY A 315 -0.21 -6.22 -13.06
CA GLY A 315 0.69 -5.62 -14.03
C GLY A 315 1.24 -6.67 -14.99
N ASP A 316 1.41 -6.29 -16.26
CA ASP A 316 2.02 -7.13 -17.29
C ASP A 316 3.42 -6.60 -17.58
N ALA A 317 4.40 -7.50 -17.67
CA ALA A 317 5.76 -7.12 -17.98
C ALA A 317 5.94 -6.92 -19.48
N LYS A 318 6.74 -5.92 -19.85
CA LYS A 318 7.29 -5.76 -21.19
C LYS A 318 8.65 -6.45 -21.23
N LEU A 319 8.83 -7.36 -22.16
CA LEU A 319 10.08 -8.12 -22.34
C LEU A 319 10.67 -7.82 -23.71
N CYS A 320 11.96 -7.48 -23.73
CA CYS A 320 12.73 -7.21 -24.92
C CYS A 320 13.85 -8.25 -25.04
N SER A 321 13.74 -9.12 -26.04
CA SER A 321 14.80 -10.10 -26.34
C SER A 321 16.09 -9.39 -26.76
N ARG A 322 17.22 -9.85 -26.25
CA ARG A 322 18.55 -9.42 -26.67
C ARG A 322 19.12 -10.41 -27.67
N PRO A 323 19.87 -9.94 -28.69
CA PRO A 323 20.58 -10.84 -29.59
C PRO A 323 21.50 -11.77 -28.79
N PRO A 324 21.55 -13.08 -29.12
CA PRO A 324 22.48 -13.98 -28.46
C PRO A 324 23.91 -13.48 -28.65
N GLY A 325 24.70 -13.48 -27.57
CA GLY A 325 26.12 -13.17 -27.65
C GLY A 325 26.85 -14.17 -28.55
N ALA A 326 28.01 -13.78 -29.09
CA ALA A 326 28.89 -14.71 -29.80
C ALA A 326 29.39 -15.78 -28.81
N ALA A 327 28.72 -16.93 -28.77
CA ALA A 327 29.09 -18.04 -27.90
C ALA A 327 30.44 -18.62 -28.36
N ALA A 328 31.41 -18.69 -27.46
CA ALA A 328 32.71 -19.32 -27.72
C ALA A 328 32.64 -20.86 -27.64
N ASP A 329 31.62 -21.40 -26.97
CA ASP A 329 31.37 -22.84 -26.85
C ASP A 329 30.12 -23.23 -27.65
N MET A 330 30.20 -24.32 -28.42
CA MET A 330 29.09 -24.82 -29.23
C MET A 330 28.10 -25.69 -28.43
N ARG A 331 28.39 -26.03 -27.16
CA ARG A 331 27.57 -26.97 -26.37
C ARG A 331 26.51 -26.29 -25.51
N GLU A 332 26.83 -25.14 -24.94
CA GLU A 332 25.94 -24.35 -24.10
C GLU A 332 25.70 -22.97 -24.72
N ALA A 333 24.50 -22.43 -24.52
CA ALA A 333 24.15 -21.08 -24.95
C ALA A 333 23.40 -20.34 -23.85
N SER A 334 23.24 -19.03 -24.04
CA SER A 334 22.33 -18.21 -23.27
C SER A 334 21.33 -17.51 -24.19
N LEU A 335 20.13 -17.30 -23.67
CA LEU A 335 19.13 -16.40 -24.26
C LEU A 335 18.78 -15.36 -23.20
N ASP A 336 18.73 -14.09 -23.59
CA ASP A 336 18.71 -12.97 -22.66
C ASP A 336 17.53 -12.03 -22.97
N TRP A 337 16.82 -11.58 -21.94
CA TRP A 337 15.70 -10.63 -22.04
C TRP A 337 15.81 -9.55 -20.98
N ASP A 338 15.66 -8.30 -21.39
CA ASP A 338 15.39 -7.22 -20.46
C ASP A 338 13.90 -7.04 -20.26
N GLY A 339 13.52 -6.86 -19.00
CA GLY A 339 12.15 -6.78 -18.57
C GLY A 339 11.88 -5.53 -17.77
N GLU A 340 10.68 -4.98 -17.96
CA GLU A 340 10.13 -3.94 -17.10
C GLU A 340 8.69 -4.29 -16.77
N VAL A 341 8.30 -4.16 -15.50
CA VAL A 341 6.91 -4.29 -15.08
C VAL A 341 6.50 -3.13 -14.20
N ARG A 342 5.25 -2.69 -14.32
CA ARG A 342 4.66 -1.66 -13.47
C ARG A 342 3.31 -2.15 -12.98
N SER A 343 2.94 -1.75 -11.76
CA SER A 343 1.58 -1.99 -11.30
C SER A 343 0.57 -1.15 -12.07
N ASN A 344 -0.59 -1.72 -12.36
CA ASN A 344 -1.71 -1.03 -12.97
C ASN A 344 -2.37 -0.08 -11.97
N ALA A 345 -3.17 0.84 -12.49
CA ALA A 345 -3.87 1.83 -11.66
C ALA A 345 -4.85 1.21 -10.64
N ASN A 346 -5.17 -0.08 -10.74
CA ASN A 346 -6.09 -0.75 -9.81
C ASN A 346 -5.40 -1.19 -8.51
N ALA A 347 -4.07 -1.24 -8.48
CA ALA A 347 -3.33 -1.53 -7.26
C ALA A 347 -3.24 -0.28 -6.37
N MET A 348 -4.23 -0.12 -5.50
CA MET A 348 -4.35 1.07 -4.64
C MET A 348 -3.60 0.98 -3.30
N VAL A 349 -3.14 -0.22 -2.92
CA VAL A 349 -2.55 -0.49 -1.60
C VAL A 349 -1.28 -1.32 -1.74
N GLY A 350 -0.33 -1.13 -0.84
CA GLY A 350 0.84 -2.01 -0.72
C GLY A 350 0.53 -3.32 0.00
N MET A 351 1.57 -4.11 0.24
CA MET A 351 1.52 -5.32 1.07
C MET A 351 1.11 -4.99 2.52
N PHE A 352 0.27 -5.82 3.12
CA PHE A 352 -0.04 -5.76 4.56
C PHE A 352 -0.48 -7.12 5.10
N ASP A 353 -0.40 -7.25 6.43
CA ASP A 353 -0.90 -8.40 7.19
C ASP A 353 -1.83 -7.87 8.29
N ALA A 354 -3.06 -8.39 8.32
CA ALA A 354 -4.10 -8.05 9.28
C ALA A 354 -4.65 -9.31 9.98
N GLY A 355 -3.78 -10.29 10.24
CA GLY A 355 -4.13 -11.53 10.91
C GLY A 355 -4.72 -12.56 9.95
N CYS A 356 -6.05 -12.66 9.91
CA CYS A 356 -6.75 -13.61 9.03
C CYS A 356 -6.69 -13.24 7.54
N VAL A 357 -6.09 -12.09 7.19
CA VAL A 357 -5.90 -11.64 5.81
C VAL A 357 -4.47 -11.14 5.62
N ARG A 358 -3.82 -11.63 4.57
CA ARG A 358 -2.50 -11.18 4.13
C ARG A 358 -2.50 -10.88 2.64
N ILE A 359 -1.96 -9.73 2.27
CA ILE A 359 -1.73 -9.34 0.87
C ILE A 359 -0.24 -9.41 0.58
N GLN A 360 0.16 -10.16 -0.44
CA GLN A 360 1.53 -10.30 -0.88
C GLN A 360 1.63 -10.03 -2.38
N ASP A 361 2.80 -9.59 -2.84
CA ASP A 361 3.05 -9.29 -4.25
C ASP A 361 4.23 -10.12 -4.76
N PHE A 362 4.15 -10.56 -6.01
CA PHE A 362 5.14 -11.42 -6.65
C PHE A 362 5.44 -10.94 -8.05
N LEU A 363 6.72 -10.93 -8.42
CA LEU A 363 7.11 -10.96 -9.82
C LEU A 363 7.05 -12.41 -10.31
N VAL A 364 6.20 -12.69 -11.28
CA VAL A 364 5.99 -14.02 -11.83
C VAL A 364 6.56 -14.07 -13.24
N ILE A 365 7.53 -14.97 -13.45
CA ILE A 365 8.10 -15.27 -14.77
C ILE A 365 7.60 -16.65 -15.19
N GLU A 366 7.05 -16.72 -16.39
CA GLU A 366 6.56 -17.94 -17.01
C GLU A 366 7.31 -18.24 -18.30
N LEU A 367 7.78 -19.46 -18.42
CA LEU A 367 8.42 -19.99 -19.62
C LEU A 367 7.50 -21.07 -20.21
N HIS A 368 6.86 -20.75 -21.32
CA HIS A 368 5.92 -21.60 -22.04
C HIS A 368 6.63 -22.27 -23.21
N PRO A 369 6.51 -23.60 -23.37
CA PRO A 369 6.87 -24.25 -24.62
C PRO A 369 6.14 -23.59 -25.81
N PRO A 370 6.83 -23.14 -26.86
CA PRO A 370 6.23 -22.30 -27.89
C PRO A 370 5.30 -23.07 -28.84
N ASN A 371 5.45 -24.38 -28.94
CA ASN A 371 4.65 -25.23 -29.83
C ASN A 371 4.33 -26.60 -29.19
N ILE A 372 3.51 -27.40 -29.88
CA ILE A 372 3.06 -28.72 -29.39
C ILE A 372 4.23 -29.68 -29.23
N GLN A 373 5.22 -29.67 -30.13
CA GLN A 373 6.40 -30.54 -30.05
C GLN A 373 7.22 -30.21 -28.80
N THR A 374 7.53 -28.94 -28.56
CA THR A 374 8.25 -28.55 -27.34
C THR A 374 7.43 -28.81 -26.08
N THR A 375 6.09 -28.82 -26.16
CA THR A 375 5.21 -29.17 -25.02
C THR A 375 5.29 -30.66 -24.65
N THR A 376 5.67 -31.55 -25.57
CA THR A 376 5.94 -32.97 -25.25
C THR A 376 7.29 -33.16 -24.57
N GLU A 377 8.22 -32.24 -24.77
CA GLU A 377 9.56 -32.27 -24.17
C GLU A 377 9.61 -31.56 -22.82
N PHE A 378 8.92 -30.43 -22.65
CA PHE A 378 8.96 -29.63 -21.43
C PHE A 378 7.59 -29.37 -20.82
N THR A 379 7.57 -29.09 -19.52
CA THR A 379 6.41 -28.52 -18.83
C THR A 379 6.63 -27.04 -18.60
N THR A 380 5.59 -26.22 -18.75
CA THR A 380 5.66 -24.79 -18.44
C THR A 380 6.32 -24.57 -17.07
N LEU A 381 7.40 -23.79 -17.06
CA LEU A 381 8.02 -23.33 -15.83
C LEU A 381 7.32 -22.04 -15.40
N ARG A 382 6.87 -21.99 -14.16
CA ARG A 382 6.35 -20.77 -13.54
C ARG A 382 7.13 -20.49 -12.27
N HIS A 383 7.92 -19.44 -12.29
CA HIS A 383 8.67 -18.96 -11.13
C HIS A 383 7.96 -17.74 -10.53
N SER A 384 7.78 -17.72 -9.20
CA SER A 384 7.14 -16.62 -8.48
C SER A 384 8.11 -16.10 -7.42
N HIS A 385 8.68 -14.92 -7.67
CA HIS A 385 9.62 -14.26 -6.77
C HIS A 385 8.90 -13.22 -5.91
N PRO A 386 8.92 -13.32 -4.56
CA PRO A 386 8.26 -12.36 -3.71
C PRO A 386 8.93 -10.99 -3.80
N ILE A 387 8.11 -9.94 -3.92
CA ILE A 387 8.56 -8.55 -3.84
C ILE A 387 7.63 -7.79 -2.89
N LYS A 388 8.03 -6.58 -2.50
CA LYS A 388 7.20 -5.73 -1.64
C LYS A 388 6.78 -4.47 -2.39
N LEU A 389 5.48 -4.31 -2.61
CA LEU A 389 4.94 -3.04 -3.07
C LEU A 389 4.56 -2.15 -1.89
N VAL A 390 4.94 -0.88 -1.97
CA VAL A 390 4.66 0.18 -0.99
C VAL A 390 3.96 1.35 -1.65
N THR A 391 3.28 2.20 -0.87
CA THR A 391 2.35 3.18 -1.44
C THR A 391 3.03 4.33 -2.17
N GLU A 392 4.21 4.75 -1.72
CA GLU A 392 4.95 5.89 -2.29
C GLU A 392 6.24 5.40 -2.93
N SER A 393 6.57 5.97 -4.09
CA SER A 393 7.87 5.84 -4.76
C SER A 393 8.98 6.50 -3.96
N TRP A 394 10.22 6.06 -4.18
CA TRP A 394 11.37 6.87 -3.75
C TRP A 394 11.53 8.05 -4.72
N LEU A 395 11.58 9.27 -4.19
CA LEU A 395 11.93 10.45 -4.98
C LEU A 395 13.33 10.90 -4.61
N ASP A 396 14.22 10.99 -5.59
CA ASP A 396 15.48 11.70 -5.40
C ASP A 396 15.27 13.20 -5.60
N SER A 397 15.77 13.97 -4.63
CA SER A 397 15.57 15.42 -4.52
C SER A 397 16.33 16.27 -5.57
N SER A 398 17.04 15.64 -6.51
CA SER A 398 17.94 16.33 -7.46
C SER A 398 17.26 16.84 -8.73
N ALA A 399 15.99 16.52 -8.97
CA ALA A 399 15.19 17.17 -10.03
C ALA A 399 14.70 18.54 -9.55
N HIS A 400 15.62 19.40 -9.09
CA HIS A 400 15.35 20.83 -9.06
C HIS A 400 15.22 21.28 -10.52
N ARG A 401 14.02 21.73 -10.88
CA ARG A 401 13.77 22.41 -12.15
C ARG A 401 14.76 23.57 -12.29
N ASP A 402 15.74 23.40 -13.16
CA ASP A 402 16.24 24.53 -13.95
C ASP A 402 15.09 24.95 -14.87
N ASP A 403 14.14 25.71 -14.32
CA ASP A 403 13.23 26.52 -15.13
C ASP A 403 14.10 27.67 -15.67
N PRO A 404 14.35 27.74 -16.98
CA PRO A 404 15.01 28.91 -17.54
C PRO A 404 14.06 30.10 -17.35
N ARG A 405 14.46 31.05 -16.51
CA ARG A 405 13.81 32.37 -16.39
C ARG A 405 13.96 33.17 -17.67
#